data_AF-A0A210WBB1-F1
#
_entry.id   AF-A0A210WBB1-F1
#
_cell.length_a   1.000
_cell.length_b   1.000
_cell.length_c   1.000
_cell.angle_alpha   90.00
_cell.angle_beta   90.00
_cell.angle_gamma   90.00
#
_symmetry.space_group_name_H-M   'P 1'
#
loop_
_entity.id
_entity.type
_entity.pdbx_description
1 polymer ?
#
loop_
_entity_poly.entity_id
_entity_poly.type
_entity_poly.pdbx_seq_one_letter_code
_entity_poly.pdbx_strand_id
1 'polypeptide(L)'
;MPACIDLRKSHLHRRHGDLLAIYTWINGERALVLIPSLRPKAPWYVVMESAAYLYDHPSYLARMCVKACEVLGIEPSRANWVRVASIINEGLPDLVAMPSEPTWERRGREFGHLVIKMEGKEIAAQALTVPDVGAEYVPA
;
A
#
# COMPACT_ATOMS: atom_id res chain seq x y z
N MET A 1 -10.71 3.76 -10.04
CA MET A 1 -9.78 2.61 -10.07
C MET A 1 -9.77 1.96 -8.70
N PRO A 2 -9.75 0.63 -8.61
CA PRO A 2 -9.56 -0.07 -7.35
C PRO A 2 -8.18 0.25 -6.75
N ALA A 3 -8.04 0.10 -5.44
CA ALA A 3 -6.74 0.22 -4.77
C ALA A 3 -5.92 -1.05 -5.05
N CYS A 4 -4.79 -0.89 -5.71
CA CYS A 4 -3.83 -1.94 -6.02
C CYS A 4 -2.52 -1.67 -5.27
N ILE A 5 -2.10 -2.63 -4.44
CA ILE A 5 -0.88 -2.58 -3.64
C ILE A 5 -0.07 -3.87 -3.81
N ASP A 6 1.23 -3.75 -4.05
CA ASP A 6 2.13 -4.91 -4.08
C ASP A 6 2.75 -5.13 -2.70
N LEU A 7 2.32 -6.20 -2.02
CA LEU A 7 2.76 -6.53 -0.66
C LEU A 7 4.24 -6.97 -0.58
N ARG A 8 4.88 -7.26 -1.72
CA ARG A 8 6.31 -7.58 -1.77
C ARG A 8 7.16 -6.31 -1.79
N LYS A 9 6.56 -5.16 -2.11
CA LYS A 9 7.23 -3.87 -2.20
C LYS A 9 7.04 -3.10 -0.90
N SER A 10 8.14 -2.78 -0.24
CA SER A 10 8.16 -1.77 0.82
C SER A 10 9.45 -1.00 0.75
N HIS A 11 9.37 0.33 0.88
CA HIS A 11 10.54 1.18 0.99
C HIS A 11 11.10 1.14 2.42
N LEU A 12 10.21 1.28 3.39
CA LEU A 12 10.55 1.36 4.81
C LEU A 12 9.40 0.79 5.64
N HIS A 13 9.74 0.23 6.79
CA HIS A 13 8.77 -0.13 7.82
C HIS A 13 9.24 0.38 9.18
N ARG A 14 8.31 0.94 9.96
CA ARG A 14 8.56 1.37 11.34
C ARG A 14 7.49 0.82 12.26
N ARG A 15 7.90 0.22 13.36
CA ARG A 15 6.99 -0.35 14.36
C ARG A 15 6.84 0.62 15.51
N HIS A 16 5.60 1.03 15.76
CA HIS A 16 5.18 1.91 16.84
C HIS A 16 4.31 1.14 17.82
N GLY A 17 4.94 0.32 18.67
CA GLY A 17 4.24 -0.55 19.63
C GLY A 17 3.40 -1.61 18.93
N ASP A 18 2.08 -1.41 18.95
CA ASP A 18 1.04 -2.25 18.34
C ASP A 18 0.63 -1.80 16.93
N LEU A 19 1.18 -0.69 16.41
CA LEU A 19 0.96 -0.22 15.05
C LEU A 19 2.24 -0.40 14.21
N LEU A 20 2.06 -0.83 12.96
CA LEU A 20 3.10 -0.92 11.96
C LEU A 20 2.84 0.13 10.88
N ALA A 21 3.78 1.05 10.70
CA ALA A 21 3.80 2.01 9.60
C ALA A 21 4.64 1.43 8.46
N ILE A 22 4.02 1.25 7.28
CA ILE A 22 4.67 0.75 6.07
C ILE A 22 4.65 1.86 5.02
N TYR A 23 5.81 2.17 4.47
CA TYR A 23 5.99 3.12 3.38
C TYR A 23 6.08 2.33 2.08
N THR A 24 5.07 2.46 1.23
CA THR A 24 4.92 1.66 0.00
C THR A 24 4.21 2.47 -1.10
N TRP A 25 3.87 1.85 -2.21
CA TRP A 25 3.19 2.48 -3.32
C TRP A 25 1.81 1.86 -3.54
N ILE A 26 0.81 2.71 -3.73
CA ILE A 26 -0.55 2.32 -4.08
C ILE A 26 -0.88 3.01 -5.39
N ASN A 27 -1.21 2.23 -6.42
CA ASN A 27 -1.51 2.74 -7.76
C ASN A 27 -0.39 3.65 -8.34
N GLY A 28 0.89 3.38 -8.03
CA GLY A 28 2.01 4.21 -8.48
C GLY A 28 2.32 5.42 -7.59
N GLU A 29 1.45 5.76 -6.64
CA GLU A 29 1.62 6.89 -5.73
C GLU A 29 2.21 6.43 -4.39
N ARG A 30 3.08 7.25 -3.79
CA ARG A 30 3.65 6.98 -2.46
C ARG A 30 2.55 7.01 -1.41
N ALA A 31 2.59 6.03 -0.51
CA ALA A 31 1.58 5.86 0.51
C ALA A 31 2.22 5.40 1.83
N LEU A 32 1.74 6.00 2.93
CA LEU A 32 1.97 5.53 4.28
C LEU A 32 0.76 4.69 4.71
N VAL A 33 0.99 3.41 4.99
CA VAL A 33 -0.02 2.45 5.41
C VAL A 33 0.17 2.11 6.88
N LEU A 34 -0.86 2.33 7.70
CA LEU A 34 -0.90 1.93 9.10
C LEU A 34 -1.65 0.61 9.23
N ILE A 35 -1.00 -0.38 9.84
CA ILE A 35 -1.53 -1.73 10.07
C ILE A 35 -1.46 -2.06 11.55
N PRO A 36 -2.56 -2.50 12.19
CA PRO A 36 -2.53 -2.94 13.58
C PRO A 36 -1.91 -4.34 13.68
N SER A 37 -0.86 -4.47 14.48
CA SER A 37 -0.10 -5.71 14.63
C SER A 37 -0.83 -6.76 15.48
N LEU A 38 -1.69 -6.30 16.40
CA LEU A 38 -2.41 -7.18 17.35
C LEU A 38 -3.80 -7.61 16.85
N ARG A 39 -4.24 -7.12 15.68
CA ARG A 39 -5.60 -7.35 15.17
C ARG A 39 -5.53 -7.90 13.74
N PRO A 40 -5.32 -9.21 13.58
CA PRO A 40 -5.34 -9.82 12.26
C PRO A 40 -6.70 -9.57 11.60
N LYS A 41 -6.69 -9.23 10.30
CA LYS A 41 -7.87 -8.87 9.48
C LYS A 41 -8.51 -7.51 9.78
N ALA A 42 -7.94 -6.69 10.65
CA ALA A 42 -8.41 -5.32 10.78
C ALA A 42 -8.11 -4.51 9.49
N PRO A 43 -8.99 -3.59 9.10
CA PRO A 43 -8.76 -2.70 7.97
C PRO A 43 -7.48 -1.88 8.15
N TRP A 44 -6.89 -1.47 7.03
CA TRP A 44 -5.71 -0.62 7.02
C TRP A 44 -6.11 0.84 6.85
N TYR A 45 -5.32 1.73 7.45
CA TYR A 45 -5.49 3.16 7.27
C TYR A 45 -4.36 3.68 6.38
N VAL A 46 -4.71 4.41 5.32
CA VAL A 46 -3.77 4.82 4.27
C VAL A 46 -3.72 6.33 4.17
N VAL A 47 -2.51 6.87 4.15
CA VAL A 47 -2.21 8.27 3.84
C VAL A 47 -1.48 8.33 2.51
N MET A 48 -2.14 8.89 1.50
CA MET A 48 -1.56 9.11 0.17
C MET A 48 -0.72 10.40 0.17
N GLU A 49 0.38 10.42 -0.59
CA GLU A 49 1.24 11.59 -0.74
C GLU A 49 0.49 12.84 -1.20
N SER A 50 -0.43 12.70 -2.16
CA SER A 50 -1.27 13.79 -2.69
C SER A 50 -2.11 14.49 -1.62
N ALA A 51 -2.39 13.81 -0.52
CA ALA A 51 -3.13 14.34 0.63
C ALA A 51 -2.23 14.67 1.83
N ALA A 52 -0.90 14.44 1.76
CA ALA A 52 0.01 14.59 2.88
C ALA A 52 0.01 16.02 3.45
N TYR A 53 -0.05 17.04 2.58
CA TYR A 53 -0.07 18.44 2.99
C TYR A 53 -1.26 18.80 3.89
N LEU A 54 -2.39 18.09 3.78
CA LEU A 54 -3.57 18.34 4.61
C LEU A 54 -3.32 18.00 6.08
N TYR A 55 -2.41 17.06 6.36
CA TYR A 55 -2.08 16.62 7.72
C TYR A 55 -1.22 17.63 8.49
N ASP A 56 -0.65 18.64 7.81
CA ASP A 56 0.02 19.78 8.47
C ASP A 56 -0.99 20.67 9.22
N HIS A 57 -2.26 20.68 8.79
CA HIS A 57 -3.32 21.41 9.48
C HIS A 57 -3.80 20.65 10.74
N PRO A 58 -3.64 21.21 11.96
CA PRO A 58 -3.95 20.48 13.19
C PRO A 58 -5.40 20.01 13.30
N SER A 59 -6.35 20.80 12.78
CA SER A 59 -7.78 20.46 12.78
C SER A 59 -8.13 19.34 11.80
N TYR A 60 -7.40 19.21 10.71
CA TYR A 60 -7.54 18.10 9.78
C TYR A 60 -6.93 16.84 10.37
N LEU A 61 -5.69 16.92 10.86
CA LEU A 61 -4.99 15.82 11.53
C LEU A 61 -5.84 15.23 12.67
N ALA A 62 -6.38 16.06 13.55
CA ALA A 62 -7.23 15.60 14.66
C ALA A 62 -8.47 14.81 14.17
N ARG A 63 -9.16 15.32 13.15
CA ARG A 63 -10.33 14.63 12.55
C ARG A 63 -9.94 13.29 11.93
N MET A 64 -8.83 13.27 11.21
CA MET A 64 -8.33 12.05 10.56
C MET A 64 -7.84 11.03 11.59
N CYS A 65 -7.30 11.44 12.74
CA CYS A 65 -6.91 10.53 13.81
C CYS A 65 -8.10 9.80 14.43
N VAL A 66 -9.24 10.50 14.62
CA VAL A 66 -10.49 9.86 15.04
C VAL A 66 -10.90 8.79 14.02
N LYS A 67 -10.87 9.15 12.73
CA LYS A 67 -11.24 8.21 11.66
C LYS A 67 -10.28 7.02 11.56
N ALA A 68 -8.99 7.25 11.73
CA ALA A 68 -7.97 6.21 11.74
C ALA A 68 -8.21 5.22 12.88
N CYS A 69 -8.51 5.70 14.09
CA CYS A 69 -8.85 4.82 15.21
C CYS A 69 -10.10 3.98 14.91
N GLU A 70 -11.15 4.55 14.32
CA GLU A 70 -12.34 3.80 13.89
C GLU A 70 -12.00 2.69 12.89
N VAL A 71 -11.24 3.03 11.83
CA VAL A 71 -10.86 2.10 10.75
C VAL A 71 -9.99 0.96 11.30
N LEU A 72 -9.01 1.29 12.14
CA LEU A 72 -8.08 0.33 12.73
C LEU A 72 -8.71 -0.48 13.88
N GLY A 73 -9.94 -0.11 14.29
CA GLY A 73 -10.64 -0.69 15.44
C GLY A 73 -9.98 -0.37 16.79
N ILE A 74 -9.15 0.65 16.87
CA ILE A 74 -8.48 1.08 18.11
C ILE A 74 -9.47 1.89 18.95
N GLU A 75 -9.42 1.72 20.27
CA GLU A 75 -10.27 2.51 21.17
C GLU A 75 -10.04 4.01 20.95
N PRO A 76 -11.11 4.80 20.69
CA PRO A 76 -10.99 6.23 20.39
C PRO A 76 -10.78 7.04 21.68
N SER A 77 -9.60 6.90 22.28
CA SER A 77 -9.16 7.68 23.45
C SER A 77 -8.22 8.80 23.02
N ARG A 78 -8.12 9.87 23.84
CA ARG A 78 -7.20 10.99 23.57
C ARG A 78 -5.74 10.53 23.42
N ALA A 79 -5.32 9.57 24.25
CA ALA A 79 -3.98 9.00 24.18
C ALA A 79 -3.72 8.30 22.83
N ASN A 80 -4.69 7.53 22.33
CA ASN A 80 -4.59 6.87 21.04
C ASN A 80 -4.60 7.86 19.87
N TRP A 81 -5.40 8.93 19.94
CA TRP A 81 -5.39 9.97 18.92
C TRP A 81 -4.06 10.68 18.82
N VAL A 82 -3.47 11.08 19.96
CA VAL A 82 -2.14 11.71 19.99
C VAL A 82 -1.09 10.76 19.44
N ARG A 83 -1.15 9.47 19.82
CA ARG A 83 -0.22 8.46 19.31
C ARG A 83 -0.30 8.31 17.78
N VAL A 84 -1.51 8.19 17.22
CA VAL A 84 -1.70 8.10 15.77
C VAL A 84 -1.25 9.39 15.08
N ALA A 85 -1.56 10.55 15.66
CA ALA A 85 -1.12 11.85 15.14
C ALA A 85 0.40 11.96 15.08
N SER A 86 1.11 11.54 16.14
CA SER A 86 2.57 11.50 16.18
C SER A 86 3.13 10.59 15.09
N ILE A 87 2.60 9.37 14.93
CA ILE A 87 3.06 8.43 13.91
C ILE A 87 2.90 9.01 12.51
N ILE A 88 1.74 9.61 12.21
CA ILE A 88 1.50 10.23 10.90
C ILE A 88 2.47 11.39 10.70
N ASN A 89 2.51 12.34 11.64
CA ASN A 89 3.29 13.57 11.49
C ASN A 89 4.81 13.32 11.40
N GLU A 90 5.34 12.39 12.19
CA GLU A 90 6.74 11.96 12.13
C GLU A 90 7.06 11.20 10.84
N GLY A 91 6.06 10.57 10.23
CA GLY A 91 6.19 9.80 8.99
C GLY A 91 6.01 10.60 7.71
N LEU A 92 5.38 11.79 7.75
CA LEU A 92 5.17 12.61 6.55
C LEU A 92 6.48 12.97 5.82
N PRO A 93 7.59 13.36 6.50
CA PRO A 93 8.84 13.66 5.81
C PRO A 93 9.39 12.46 5.05
N ASP A 94 9.33 11.26 5.65
CA ASP A 94 9.76 10.04 5.00
C ASP A 94 8.88 9.69 3.80
N LEU A 95 7.55 9.87 3.93
CA LEU A 95 6.59 9.65 2.86
C LEU A 95 6.91 10.51 1.63
N VAL A 96 7.16 11.80 1.83
CA VAL A 96 7.46 12.75 0.73
C VAL A 96 8.85 12.49 0.14
N ALA A 97 9.80 12.03 0.96
CA ALA A 97 11.16 11.71 0.53
C ALA A 97 11.30 10.37 -0.21
N MET A 98 10.25 9.51 -0.20
CA MET A 98 10.31 8.22 -0.88
C MET A 98 10.66 8.39 -2.36
N PRO A 99 11.35 7.42 -2.99
CA PRO A 99 11.47 7.40 -4.44
C PRO A 99 10.12 7.10 -5.09
N SER A 100 10.00 7.38 -6.39
CA SER A 100 8.87 6.91 -7.20
C SER A 100 8.83 5.37 -7.22
N GLU A 101 7.67 4.79 -7.56
CA GLU A 101 7.52 3.33 -7.55
C GLU A 101 8.60 2.67 -8.43
N PRO A 102 9.41 1.75 -7.87
CA PRO A 102 10.40 1.05 -8.65
C PRO A 102 9.72 0.20 -9.73
N THR A 103 10.19 0.34 -10.96
CA THR A 103 9.77 -0.40 -12.15
C THR A 103 10.33 -1.82 -12.17
N TRP A 104 10.30 -2.53 -11.03
CA TRP A 104 10.62 -3.96 -11.03
C TRP A 104 9.70 -4.61 -12.05
N GLU A 105 10.27 -5.08 -13.16
CA GLU A 105 9.53 -5.77 -14.21
C GLU A 105 8.74 -6.88 -13.55
N ARG A 106 7.42 -6.72 -13.55
CA ARG A 106 6.49 -7.78 -13.17
C ARG A 106 6.67 -8.86 -14.22
N ARG A 107 7.61 -9.80 -14.02
CA ARG A 107 7.59 -11.06 -14.74
C ARG A 107 6.31 -11.75 -14.29
N GLY A 108 5.23 -11.47 -15.03
CA GLY A 108 3.95 -12.13 -14.84
C GLY A 108 4.18 -13.63 -14.79
N ARG A 109 3.38 -14.34 -14.01
CA ARG A 109 3.52 -15.79 -13.93
C ARG A 109 3.29 -16.35 -15.34
N GLU A 110 4.32 -16.99 -15.91
CA GLU A 110 4.16 -17.75 -17.15
C GLU A 110 3.18 -18.89 -16.87
N PHE A 111 2.03 -18.87 -17.55
CA PHE A 111 0.97 -19.87 -17.36
C PHE A 111 0.83 -20.79 -18.57
N GLY A 112 1.53 -20.49 -19.65
CA GLY A 112 1.48 -21.27 -20.87
C GLY A 112 2.46 -20.77 -21.91
N HIS A 113 2.54 -21.52 -22.99
CA HIS A 113 3.41 -21.24 -24.10
C HIS A 113 2.60 -21.46 -25.38
N LEU A 114 2.57 -20.43 -26.23
CA LEU A 114 1.96 -20.48 -27.55
C LEU A 114 3.03 -20.88 -28.57
N VAL A 115 2.84 -22.02 -29.22
CA VAL A 115 3.66 -22.47 -30.34
C VAL A 115 2.87 -22.27 -31.63
N ILE A 116 3.41 -21.49 -32.56
CA ILE A 116 2.85 -21.38 -33.91
C ILE A 116 3.63 -22.36 -34.79
N LYS A 117 2.91 -23.31 -35.41
CA LYS A 117 3.45 -24.25 -36.39
C LYS A 117 2.83 -24.02 -37.76
N MET A 118 3.64 -24.05 -38.82
CA MET A 118 3.18 -24.12 -40.21
C MET A 118 3.83 -25.32 -40.87
N GLU A 119 3.02 -26.15 -41.53
CA GLU A 119 3.47 -27.40 -42.16
C GLU A 119 4.26 -28.33 -41.22
N GLY A 120 3.87 -28.36 -39.93
CA GLY A 120 4.53 -29.19 -38.91
C GLY A 120 5.85 -28.63 -38.38
N LYS A 121 6.34 -27.49 -38.89
CA LYS A 121 7.54 -26.81 -38.38
C LYS A 121 7.17 -25.65 -37.47
N GLU A 122 7.86 -25.55 -36.33
CA GLU A 122 7.72 -24.45 -35.37
C GLU A 122 8.34 -23.18 -35.95
N ILE A 123 7.55 -22.11 -36.04
CA ILE A 123 7.94 -20.83 -36.64
C ILE A 123 8.09 -19.74 -35.57
N ALA A 124 7.31 -19.84 -34.49
CA ALA A 124 7.37 -18.89 -33.38
C ALA A 124 6.90 -19.52 -32.07
N ALA A 125 7.53 -19.10 -30.99
CA ALA A 125 7.20 -19.48 -29.62
C ALA A 125 7.05 -18.21 -28.79
N GLN A 126 5.90 -18.02 -28.14
CA GLN A 126 5.68 -16.92 -27.22
C GLN A 126 5.22 -17.45 -25.86
N ALA A 127 5.86 -16.99 -24.78
CA ALA A 127 5.41 -17.25 -23.43
C ALA A 127 4.15 -16.40 -23.13
N LEU A 128 3.10 -17.04 -22.65
CA LEU A 128 1.89 -16.36 -22.18
C LEU A 128 2.08 -16.02 -20.70
N THR A 129 2.01 -14.74 -20.38
CA THR A 129 2.15 -14.22 -19.02
C THR A 129 0.83 -13.64 -18.53
N VAL A 130 0.44 -13.95 -17.29
CA VAL A 130 -0.63 -13.22 -16.60
C VAL A 130 0.00 -12.06 -15.82
N PRO A 131 -0.46 -10.81 -15.99
CA PRO A 131 0.03 -9.69 -15.20
C PRO A 131 -0.28 -9.90 -13.72
N ASP A 132 0.75 -9.85 -12.86
CA ASP A 132 0.60 -9.89 -11.40
C ASP A 132 0.19 -8.49 -10.92
N VAL A 133 -1.06 -8.32 -10.48
CA VAL A 133 -1.60 -7.03 -10.03
C VAL A 133 -1.35 -6.77 -8.54
N GLY A 134 -0.72 -7.70 -7.81
CA GLY A 134 -0.61 -7.59 -6.36
C GLY A 134 -1.95 -7.79 -5.65
N ALA A 135 -2.11 -7.18 -4.47
CA ALA A 135 -3.37 -7.21 -3.74
C ALA A 135 -4.31 -6.11 -4.25
N GLU A 136 -5.48 -6.53 -4.70
CA GLU A 136 -6.56 -5.66 -5.15
C GLU A 136 -7.72 -5.76 -4.14
N TYR A 137 -8.26 -4.61 -3.72
CA TYR A 137 -9.47 -4.60 -2.90
C TYR A 137 -10.71 -4.87 -3.76
N VAL A 138 -11.39 -5.99 -3.50
CA VAL A 138 -12.66 -6.35 -4.14
C VAL A 138 -13.81 -6.08 -3.15
N PRO A 139 -14.73 -5.15 -3.43
CA PRO A 139 -15.91 -4.97 -2.60
C PRO A 139 -16.81 -6.21 -2.68
N ALA A 140 -17.29 -6.68 -1.52
CA ALA A 140 -18.20 -7.82 -1.40
C ALA A 140 -19.61 -7.50 -1.89
#